data_AF-A0A2V5J0Y0-F1
#
_entry.id   AF-A0A2V5J0Y0-F1
#
_cell.length_a   1.000
_cell.length_b   1.000
_cell.length_c   1.000
_cell.angle_alpha   90.00
_cell.angle_beta   90.00
_cell.angle_gamma   90.00
#
_symmetry.space_group_name_H-M   'P 1'
#
loop_
_entity.id
_entity.type
_entity.pdbx_description
1 polymer ?
#
loop_
_entity_poly.entity_id
_entity_poly.type
_entity_poly.pdbx_seq_one_letter_code
_entity_poly.pdbx_strand_id
1 'polypeptide(L)'
;MKVMFVSALCFAAVSLVTMQAGSEKSITAAQVNGTWKTKYGEFKIWALGHQRLQVEFSGVYEYKTAQGPTANTGEGSGIATIEGDTAIFKPEGAEEECRITLKFTGGKLVVMQTGICGFGNNVTAAGTYKKVSGKKPKFESD
;
A
#
# COMPACT_ATOMS: atom_id res chain seq x y z
N MET A 1 -40.04 63.19 -26.70
CA MET A 1 -40.74 61.89 -26.59
C MET A 1 -39.67 60.80 -26.50
N LYS A 2 -39.79 59.90 -25.51
CA LYS A 2 -38.92 58.73 -25.23
C LYS A 2 -38.79 57.84 -26.49
N VAL A 3 -37.75 57.03 -26.69
CA VAL A 3 -37.61 55.63 -26.20
C VAL A 3 -36.22 55.14 -26.68
N MET A 4 -35.25 54.95 -25.76
CA MET A 4 -34.73 53.70 -25.19
C MET A 4 -33.82 52.84 -26.10
N PHE A 5 -32.52 52.92 -25.81
CA PHE A 5 -31.54 51.86 -26.07
C PHE A 5 -31.85 50.68 -25.14
N VAL A 6 -32.12 49.50 -25.71
CA VAL A 6 -32.21 48.24 -24.95
C VAL A 6 -30.84 47.56 -25.03
N SER A 7 -30.07 47.67 -23.95
CA SER A 7 -28.86 46.87 -23.76
C SER A 7 -29.25 45.59 -23.03
N ALA A 8 -29.08 44.44 -23.69
CA ALA A 8 -29.35 43.13 -23.11
C ALA A 8 -28.19 42.73 -22.19
N LEU A 9 -28.42 42.75 -20.87
CA LEU A 9 -27.52 42.16 -19.88
C LEU A 9 -27.73 40.63 -19.86
N CYS A 10 -26.78 39.87 -20.41
CA CYS A 10 -26.65 38.44 -20.17
C CYS A 10 -26.11 38.21 -18.75
N PHE A 11 -26.97 37.76 -17.83
CA PHE A 11 -26.54 37.22 -16.54
C PHE A 11 -26.05 35.77 -16.74
N ALA A 12 -24.73 35.58 -16.79
CA ALA A 12 -24.13 34.26 -16.68
C ALA A 12 -24.21 33.80 -15.22
N ALA A 13 -25.12 32.87 -14.93
CA ALA A 13 -25.19 32.21 -13.63
C ALA A 13 -23.96 31.31 -13.44
N VAL A 14 -22.97 31.79 -12.71
CA VAL A 14 -21.80 31.00 -12.32
C VAL A 14 -22.25 30.02 -11.22
N SER A 15 -22.50 28.77 -11.59
CA SER A 15 -22.73 27.71 -10.63
C SER A 15 -21.40 27.39 -9.94
N LEU A 16 -21.23 27.87 -8.71
CA LEU A 16 -20.14 27.46 -7.84
C LEU A 16 -20.37 25.99 -7.48
N VAL A 17 -19.75 25.08 -8.24
CA VAL A 17 -19.62 23.68 -7.82
C VAL A 17 -18.63 23.68 -6.66
N THR A 18 -19.15 23.71 -5.43
CA THR A 18 -18.35 23.40 -4.25
C THR A 18 -17.92 21.95 -4.36
N MET A 19 -16.69 21.72 -4.83
CA MET A 19 -16.00 20.44 -4.70
C MET A 19 -15.84 20.18 -3.22
N GLN A 20 -16.79 19.45 -2.65
CA GLN A 20 -16.70 18.96 -1.30
C GLN A 20 -15.61 17.88 -1.34
N ALA A 21 -14.36 18.29 -1.09
CA ALA A 21 -13.27 17.38 -0.84
C ALA A 21 -13.72 16.54 0.35
N GLY A 22 -14.15 15.30 0.08
CA GLY A 22 -14.45 14.33 1.12
C GLY A 22 -13.27 14.30 2.06
N SER A 23 -13.53 14.24 3.36
CA SER A 23 -12.49 14.00 4.35
C SER A 23 -11.99 12.56 4.20
N GLU A 24 -11.33 12.28 3.07
CA GLU A 24 -10.43 11.17 2.89
C GLU A 24 -9.47 11.25 4.07
N LYS A 25 -9.53 10.27 4.96
CA LYS A 25 -8.66 10.19 6.12
C LYS A 25 -7.24 9.99 5.59
N SER A 26 -6.56 11.10 5.32
CA SER A 26 -5.20 11.12 4.81
C SER A 26 -4.30 10.34 5.75
N ILE A 27 -3.78 9.21 5.26
CA ILE A 27 -2.85 8.39 6.01
C ILE A 27 -1.48 9.06 5.94
N THR A 28 -0.87 9.28 7.10
CA THR A 28 0.42 9.95 7.21
C THR A 28 1.56 8.97 6.95
N ALA A 29 2.69 9.48 6.46
CA ALA A 29 3.92 8.69 6.33
C ALA A 29 4.28 8.00 7.66
N ALA A 30 4.08 8.66 8.80
CA ALA A 30 4.34 8.08 10.12
C ALA A 30 3.49 6.84 10.43
N GLN A 31 2.27 6.76 9.89
CA GLN A 31 1.40 5.60 10.07
C GLN A 31 1.92 4.39 9.29
N VAL A 32 2.36 4.57 8.05
CA VAL A 32 2.78 3.47 7.16
C VAL A 32 4.24 3.07 7.32
N ASN A 33 5.13 4.04 7.57
CA ASN A 33 6.58 3.83 7.55
C ASN A 33 7.06 2.90 8.64
N GLY A 34 8.01 2.03 8.29
CA GLY A 34 8.78 1.23 9.22
C GLY A 34 8.74 -0.26 8.92
N THR A 35 9.01 -1.06 9.96
CA THR A 35 9.06 -2.52 9.87
C THR A 35 7.85 -3.14 10.54
N TRP A 36 7.18 -4.04 9.83
CA TRP A 36 5.99 -4.75 10.26
C TRP A 36 6.30 -6.25 10.28
N LYS A 37 5.97 -6.96 11.36
CA LYS A 37 6.34 -8.37 11.51
C LYS A 37 5.17 -9.26 11.96
N THR A 38 5.20 -10.50 11.48
CA THR A 38 4.57 -11.65 12.11
C THR A 38 5.66 -12.62 12.58
N LYS A 39 5.29 -13.83 13.02
CA LYS A 39 6.25 -14.90 13.26
C LYS A 39 6.99 -15.33 11.98
N TYR A 40 6.30 -15.26 10.84
CA TYR A 40 6.71 -15.91 9.59
C TYR A 40 6.94 -14.93 8.43
N GLY A 41 6.81 -13.63 8.68
CA GLY A 41 7.06 -12.66 7.64
C GLY A 41 7.37 -11.27 8.18
N GLU A 42 8.05 -10.50 7.35
CA GLU A 42 8.44 -9.14 7.59
C GLU A 42 8.11 -8.28 6.37
N PHE A 43 7.55 -7.10 6.61
CA PHE A 43 7.47 -6.04 5.63
C PHE A 43 8.31 -4.85 6.09
N LYS A 44 9.14 -4.32 5.19
CA LYS A 44 9.75 -3.00 5.32
C LYS A 44 9.01 -2.06 4.37
N ILE A 45 8.55 -0.93 4.89
CA ILE A 45 7.73 0.02 4.14
C ILE A 45 8.24 1.43 4.37
N TRP A 46 8.44 2.20 3.31
CA TRP A 46 8.81 3.61 3.40
C TRP A 46 8.08 4.45 2.35
N ALA A 47 7.41 5.51 2.79
CA ALA A 47 6.75 6.46 1.91
C ALA A 47 7.77 7.31 1.14
N LEU A 48 7.58 7.39 -0.17
CA LEU A 48 8.40 8.18 -1.09
C LEU A 48 7.75 9.52 -1.48
N GLY A 49 6.52 9.77 -1.02
CA GLY A 49 5.68 10.87 -1.51
C GLY A 49 4.87 10.46 -2.74
N HIS A 50 3.98 11.36 -3.19
CA HIS A 50 3.13 11.15 -4.37
C HIS A 50 2.39 9.79 -4.39
N GLN A 51 1.88 9.35 -3.25
CA GLN A 51 1.15 8.08 -3.11
C GLN A 51 1.98 6.83 -3.45
N ARG A 52 3.31 6.90 -3.32
CA ARG A 52 4.23 5.79 -3.57
C ARG A 52 4.90 5.30 -2.29
N LEU A 53 5.02 3.99 -2.14
CA LEU A 53 5.74 3.33 -1.05
C LEU A 53 6.83 2.43 -1.63
N GLN A 54 8.04 2.50 -1.10
CA GLN A 54 9.04 1.43 -1.26
C GLN A 54 8.68 0.30 -0.31
N VAL A 55 8.60 -0.93 -0.82
CA VAL A 55 8.18 -2.11 -0.08
C VAL A 55 9.17 -3.24 -0.30
N GLU A 56 9.54 -3.91 0.79
CA GLU A 56 10.19 -5.22 0.77
C GLU A 56 9.40 -6.17 1.65
N PHE A 57 9.27 -7.40 1.18
CA PHE A 57 8.69 -8.54 1.89
C PHE A 57 9.73 -9.64 2.02
N SER A 58 9.81 -10.26 3.20
CA SER A 58 10.43 -11.57 3.39
C SER A 58 9.49 -12.48 4.16
N GLY A 59 9.44 -13.75 3.75
CA GLY A 59 8.56 -14.77 4.29
C GLY A 59 9.28 -16.09 4.50
N VAL A 60 8.84 -16.82 5.52
CA VAL A 60 9.39 -18.13 5.89
C VAL A 60 8.25 -19.10 6.17
N TYR A 61 8.31 -20.29 5.58
CA TYR A 61 7.45 -21.42 5.91
C TYR A 61 8.30 -22.55 6.49
N GLU A 62 8.27 -22.71 7.81
CA GLU A 62 9.00 -23.75 8.53
C GLU A 62 8.24 -25.08 8.52
N TYR A 63 8.95 -26.20 8.28
CA TYR A 63 8.37 -27.54 8.31
C TYR A 63 9.41 -28.59 8.71
N LYS A 64 8.98 -29.85 8.89
CA LYS A 64 9.86 -30.96 9.28
C LYS A 64 9.95 -31.99 8.17
N THR A 65 11.13 -32.57 8.03
CA THR A 65 11.43 -33.72 7.15
C THR A 65 12.05 -34.85 7.97
N ALA A 66 12.28 -36.02 7.36
CA ALA A 66 12.98 -37.12 8.00
C ALA A 66 14.41 -36.75 8.44
N GLN A 67 15.01 -35.74 7.79
CA GLN A 67 16.36 -35.24 8.06
C GLN A 67 16.38 -34.11 9.11
N GLY A 68 15.21 -33.66 9.59
CA GLY A 68 15.08 -32.60 10.59
C GLY A 68 14.22 -31.41 10.15
N PRO A 69 14.15 -30.35 10.98
CA PRO A 69 13.49 -29.10 10.63
C PRO A 69 14.18 -28.41 9.44
N THR A 70 13.39 -27.79 8.58
CA THR A 70 13.83 -27.00 7.43
C THR A 70 12.80 -25.91 7.14
N ALA A 71 13.06 -25.02 6.17
CA ALA A 71 12.13 -23.98 5.79
C ALA A 71 12.22 -23.61 4.31
N ASN A 72 11.07 -23.24 3.74
CA ASN A 72 11.03 -22.49 2.48
C ASN A 72 11.07 -21.00 2.81
N THR A 73 11.79 -20.23 2.00
CA THR A 73 11.86 -18.78 2.13
C THR A 73 11.47 -18.13 0.81
N GLY A 74 10.95 -16.91 0.90
CA GLY A 74 10.57 -16.12 -0.25
C GLY A 74 10.67 -14.64 0.05
N GLU A 75 11.10 -13.87 -0.95
CA GLU A 75 11.35 -12.45 -0.84
C GLU A 75 10.70 -11.73 -2.03
N GLY A 76 10.45 -10.44 -1.86
CA GLY A 76 9.95 -9.60 -2.94
C GLY A 76 10.09 -8.13 -2.61
N SER A 77 10.53 -7.33 -3.57
CA SER A 77 10.72 -5.90 -3.41
C SER A 77 10.00 -5.14 -4.53
N GLY A 78 9.79 -3.84 -4.33
CA GLY A 78 9.28 -2.96 -5.37
C GLY A 78 8.55 -1.73 -4.85
N ILE A 79 7.85 -1.06 -5.76
CA ILE A 79 7.05 0.13 -5.45
C ILE A 79 5.56 -0.21 -5.41
N ALA A 80 4.91 0.13 -4.30
CA ALA A 80 3.47 0.06 -4.17
C ALA A 80 2.83 1.45 -4.36
N THR A 81 1.59 1.46 -4.86
CA THR A 81 0.74 2.67 -4.89
C THR A 81 -0.25 2.59 -3.73
N ILE A 82 -0.44 3.70 -3.02
CA ILE A 82 -1.35 3.80 -1.87
C ILE A 82 -2.47 4.81 -2.10
N GLU A 83 -3.71 4.40 -1.83
CA GLU A 83 -4.89 5.26 -1.81
C GLU A 83 -5.58 5.10 -0.45
N GLY A 84 -5.83 6.21 0.25
CA GLY A 84 -6.32 6.18 1.61
C GLY A 84 -5.44 5.32 2.52
N ASP A 85 -6.04 4.27 3.12
CA ASP A 85 -5.37 3.35 4.05
C ASP A 85 -4.88 2.04 3.40
N THR A 86 -4.97 1.93 2.07
CA THR A 86 -4.76 0.68 1.35
C THR A 86 -3.74 0.87 0.24
N ALA A 87 -2.67 0.08 0.26
CA ALA A 87 -1.69 0.02 -0.81
C ALA A 87 -1.80 -1.28 -1.61
N ILE A 88 -1.59 -1.21 -2.91
CA ILE A 88 -1.48 -2.36 -3.79
C ILE A 88 -0.02 -2.55 -4.16
N PHE A 89 0.51 -3.72 -3.82
CA PHE A 89 1.88 -4.13 -4.04
C PHE A 89 1.91 -5.37 -4.93
N LYS A 90 2.77 -5.34 -5.95
CA LYS A 90 3.19 -6.52 -6.72
C LYS A 90 4.73 -6.50 -6.68
N PRO A 91 5.40 -7.57 -6.18
CA PRO A 91 6.85 -7.64 -6.23
C PRO A 91 7.35 -7.52 -7.67
N GLU A 92 8.50 -6.89 -7.86
CA GLU A 92 9.17 -6.84 -9.15
C GLU A 92 9.49 -8.27 -9.63
N GLY A 93 9.19 -8.54 -10.91
CA GLY A 93 9.37 -9.88 -11.49
C GLY A 93 8.32 -10.92 -11.09
N ALA A 94 7.32 -10.57 -10.25
CA ALA A 94 6.20 -11.48 -9.99
C ALA A 94 5.23 -11.55 -11.18
N GLU A 95 4.59 -12.71 -11.30
CA GLU A 95 3.56 -13.00 -12.30
C GLU A 95 2.41 -11.98 -12.26
N GLU A 96 1.70 -11.80 -13.38
CA GLU A 96 0.67 -10.76 -13.51
C GLU A 96 -0.53 -10.96 -12.56
N GLU A 97 -0.85 -12.20 -12.21
CA GLU A 97 -1.90 -12.48 -11.24
C GLU A 97 -1.51 -12.16 -9.79
N CYS A 98 -0.23 -11.94 -9.49
CA CYS A 98 0.21 -11.62 -8.14
C CYS A 98 -0.30 -10.24 -7.72
N ARG A 99 -1.02 -10.22 -6.60
CA ARG A 99 -1.43 -8.98 -5.96
C ARG A 99 -1.42 -9.12 -4.45
N ILE A 100 -0.74 -8.18 -3.79
CA ILE A 100 -0.64 -8.07 -2.34
C ILE A 100 -1.31 -6.77 -1.92
N THR A 101 -2.42 -6.88 -1.20
CA THR A 101 -3.17 -5.73 -0.67
C THR A 101 -2.71 -5.47 0.76
N LEU A 102 -2.18 -4.28 1.00
CA LEU A 102 -1.63 -3.83 2.28
C LEU A 102 -2.59 -2.82 2.91
N LYS A 103 -3.36 -3.22 3.93
CA LYS A 103 -4.32 -2.33 4.61
C LYS A 103 -3.81 -1.91 5.98
N PHE A 104 -3.62 -0.60 6.18
CA PHE A 104 -3.15 -0.01 7.42
C PHE A 104 -4.33 0.39 8.30
N THR A 105 -4.61 -0.37 9.36
CA THR A 105 -5.77 -0.10 10.22
C THR A 105 -5.49 -0.40 11.68
N GLY A 106 -5.92 0.50 12.58
CA GLY A 106 -5.81 0.29 14.03
C GLY A 106 -4.39 -0.01 14.52
N GLY A 107 -3.35 0.56 13.89
CA GLY A 107 -1.95 0.29 14.23
C GLY A 107 -1.42 -1.08 13.78
N LYS A 108 -2.15 -1.77 12.90
CA LYS A 108 -1.79 -3.05 12.28
C LYS A 108 -1.69 -2.91 10.77
N LEU A 109 -0.97 -3.82 10.16
CA LEU A 109 -0.96 -4.01 8.72
C LEU A 109 -1.66 -5.34 8.41
N VAL A 110 -2.84 -5.27 7.81
CA VAL A 110 -3.61 -6.44 7.36
C VAL A 110 -3.28 -6.68 5.91
N VAL A 111 -2.71 -7.83 5.61
CA VAL A 111 -2.21 -8.19 4.29
C VAL A 111 -3.03 -9.33 3.72
N MET A 112 -3.46 -9.15 2.46
CA MET A 112 -4.12 -10.17 1.68
C MET A 112 -3.31 -10.42 0.42
N GLN A 113 -3.04 -11.69 0.13
CA GLN A 113 -2.36 -12.12 -1.10
C GLN A 113 -3.36 -12.83 -1.99
N THR A 114 -3.39 -12.47 -3.27
CA THR A 114 -4.13 -13.16 -4.33
C THR A 114 -3.16 -13.49 -5.46
N GLY A 115 -3.31 -14.67 -6.06
CA GLY A 115 -2.40 -15.15 -7.10
C GLY A 115 -1.08 -15.71 -6.59
N ILE A 116 -0.23 -16.14 -7.52
CA ILE A 116 1.08 -16.73 -7.26
C ILE A 116 2.13 -15.63 -7.33
N CYS A 117 2.80 -15.37 -6.20
CA CYS A 117 3.75 -14.26 -6.07
C CYS A 117 5.22 -14.69 -6.10
N GLY A 118 5.53 -15.93 -6.48
CA GLY A 118 6.91 -16.40 -6.62
C GLY A 118 7.68 -16.65 -5.32
N PHE A 119 7.04 -16.57 -4.15
CA PHE A 119 7.70 -16.72 -2.84
C PHE A 119 8.15 -18.15 -2.48
N GLY A 120 7.92 -19.12 -3.36
CA GLY A 120 8.18 -20.53 -3.07
C GLY A 120 7.04 -21.22 -2.33
N ASN A 121 7.15 -22.55 -2.22
CA ASN A 121 6.06 -23.41 -1.75
C ASN A 121 5.61 -23.07 -0.32
N ASN A 122 4.32 -22.79 -0.16
CA ASN A 122 3.65 -22.44 1.11
C ASN A 122 4.14 -21.14 1.78
N VAL A 123 4.99 -20.35 1.13
CA VAL A 123 5.34 -19.02 1.62
C VAL A 123 4.25 -18.04 1.18
N THR A 124 3.70 -17.30 2.14
CA THR A 124 2.62 -16.33 1.88
C THR A 124 2.87 -15.03 2.62
N ALA A 125 2.53 -13.92 1.97
CA ALA A 125 2.51 -12.59 2.56
C ALA A 125 1.21 -12.32 3.34
N ALA A 126 0.19 -13.17 3.21
CA ALA A 126 -1.09 -12.96 3.87
C ALA A 126 -0.95 -13.06 5.40
N GLY A 127 -1.55 -12.11 6.12
CA GLY A 127 -1.48 -12.11 7.58
C GLY A 127 -1.81 -10.75 8.20
N THR A 128 -1.74 -10.68 9.52
CA THR A 128 -1.87 -9.42 10.27
C THR A 128 -0.56 -9.14 11.00
N TYR A 129 0.14 -8.09 10.56
CA TYR A 129 1.46 -7.72 11.00
C TYR A 129 1.38 -6.64 12.08
N LYS A 130 2.30 -6.72 13.04
CA LYS A 130 2.49 -5.70 14.07
C LYS A 130 3.65 -4.79 13.69
N LYS A 131 3.49 -3.49 13.88
CA LYS A 131 4.60 -2.54 13.73
C LYS A 131 5.61 -2.77 14.84
N VAL A 132 6.88 -3.02 14.49
CA VAL A 132 7.97 -3.22 15.45
C VAL A 132 8.96 -2.06 15.46
N SER A 133 8.97 -1.24 14.40
CA SER A 133 9.78 -0.04 14.29
C SER A 133 9.10 0.97 13.37
N GLY A 134 9.23 2.26 13.66
CA GLY A 134 8.85 3.36 12.76
C GLY A 134 10.05 4.04 12.08
N LYS A 135 11.27 3.59 12.36
CA LYS A 135 12.50 4.13 11.74
C LYS A 135 12.58 3.71 10.27
N LYS A 136 13.32 4.47 9.46
CA LYS A 136 13.62 4.07 8.07
C LYS A 136 14.30 2.69 8.07
N PRO A 137 13.69 1.65 7.48
CA PRO A 137 14.35 0.36 7.34
C PRO A 137 15.54 0.46 6.40
N LYS A 138 16.50 -0.45 6.52
CA LYS A 138 17.52 -0.66 5.49
C LYS A 138 16.92 -1.55 4.40
N PHE A 139 16.86 -1.03 3.18
CA PHE A 139 16.46 -1.80 2.01
C PHE A 139 17.69 -2.47 1.39
N GLU A 140 17.49 -3.57 0.65
CA GLU A 140 18.59 -4.31 0.01
C GLU A 140 19.19 -3.55 -1.17
N SER A 141 18.39 -2.70 -1.81
CA SER A 141 18.82 -1.83 -2.90
C SER A 141 19.56 -0.56 -2.44
N ASP A 142 19.72 -0.33 -1.14
CA ASP A 142 20.44 0.81 -0.54
C ASP A 142 21.95 0.51 -0.42
#